data_AF-A0AAE0BZD3-F1
#
_entry.id   AF-A0AAE0BZD3-F1
#
_cell.length_a   1.000
_cell.length_b   1.000
_cell.length_c   1.000
_cell.angle_alpha   90.00
_cell.angle_beta   90.00
_cell.angle_gamma   90.00
#
_symmetry.space_group_name_H-M   'P 1'
#
loop_
_entity.id
_entity.type
_entity.pdbx_description
1 polymer ?
#
loop_
_entity_poly.entity_id
_entity_poly.type
_entity_poly.pdbx_seq_one_letter_code
_entity_poly.pdbx_strand_id
1 'polypeptide(L)' 'MEQSLCAPSQTPLDTPLVLQCQTCRTILGDSNFFVCSQAQLQTLTLRGASSVSIAEETHVVHSGAAQGW' A
#
# COMPACT_ATOMS: atom_id res chain seq x y z
N MET A 1 -10.84 26.87 28.74
CA MET A 1 -11.36 26.51 27.41
C MET A 1 -10.25 25.77 26.70
N GLU A 2 -10.44 24.46 26.59
CA GLU A 2 -9.48 23.49 26.11
C GLU A 2 -9.37 23.59 24.59
N GLN A 3 -8.15 23.58 24.05
CA GLN A 3 -7.93 23.22 22.65
C GLN A 3 -6.85 22.14 22.64
N SER A 4 -7.29 20.93 22.96
CA SER A 4 -6.56 19.69 22.64
C SER A 4 -6.62 19.51 21.12
N LEU A 5 -5.62 20.04 20.44
CA LEU A 5 -5.33 19.68 19.06
C LEU A 5 -4.47 18.43 19.11
N CYS A 6 -5.11 17.25 19.09
CA CYS A 6 -4.46 16.04 18.64
C CYS A 6 -4.04 16.25 17.18
N ALA A 7 -2.90 16.90 16.96
CA ALA A 7 -2.24 16.89 15.67
C ALA A 7 -1.89 15.41 15.38
N PRO A 8 -2.23 14.85 14.20
CA PRO A 8 -1.68 13.57 13.82
C PRO A 8 -0.17 13.74 13.86
N SER A 9 0.51 13.02 14.76
CA SER A 9 1.95 12.94 14.76
C SER A 9 2.36 12.21 13.50
N GLN A 10 2.45 12.94 12.39
CA GLN A 10 3.16 12.50 11.21
C GLN A 10 4.65 12.57 11.57
N THR A 11 5.08 11.68 12.45
CA THR A 11 6.49 11.39 12.59
C THR A 11 6.92 10.88 11.21
N PRO A 12 7.82 11.58 10.50
CA PRO A 12 8.47 10.96 9.37
C PRO A 12 9.02 9.62 9.86
N LEU A 13 8.77 8.55 9.10
CA LEU A 13 9.38 7.27 9.36
C LEU A 13 10.88 7.44 9.10
N ASP A 14 11.61 7.89 10.11
CA ASP A 14 13.08 8.04 10.07
C ASP A 14 13.77 6.68 9.93
N THR A 15 13.01 5.60 10.05
CA THR A 15 13.47 4.22 9.87
C THR A 15 12.77 3.58 8.68
N PRO A 16 13.52 2.99 7.72
CA PRO A 16 12.95 2.22 6.63
C PRO A 16 12.06 1.09 7.15
N LEU A 17 10.90 0.91 6.53
CA LEU A 17 9.96 -0.17 6.85
C LEU A 17 10.16 -1.36 5.91
N VAL A 18 10.01 -2.57 6.45
CA VAL A 18 9.99 -3.81 5.68
C VAL A 18 8.54 -4.25 5.45
N LEU A 19 8.22 -4.63 4.21
CA LEU A 19 6.96 -5.25 3.85
C LEU A 19 7.14 -6.77 3.81
N GLN A 20 6.38 -7.47 4.64
CA GLN A 20 6.41 -8.93 4.74
C GLN A 20 5.04 -9.52 4.46
N CYS A 21 5.01 -10.72 3.86
CA CYS A 21 3.79 -11.51 3.77
C CYS A 21 3.31 -11.87 5.19
N GLN A 22 2.04 -11.58 5.49
CA GLN A 22 1.47 -11.86 6.81
C GLN A 22 1.46 -13.37 7.13
N THR A 23 1.24 -14.20 6.12
CA THR A 23 1.10 -15.65 6.27
C THR A 23 2.45 -16.35 6.47
N CYS A 24 3.38 -16.19 5.52
CA CYS A 24 4.66 -16.92 5.53
C CYS A 24 5.84 -16.12 6.07
N ARG A 25 5.63 -14.85 6.47
CA ARG A 25 6.67 -13.93 6.97
C ARG A 25 7.83 -13.67 6.00
N THR A 26 7.69 -14.06 4.73
CA THR A 26 8.67 -13.76 3.70
C THR A 26 8.71 -12.26 3.43
N ILE A 27 9.91 -11.69 3.39
CA ILE A 27 10.12 -10.28 3.05
C ILE A 27 9.90 -10.10 1.55
N LEU A 28 9.00 -9.18 1.19
CA LEU A 28 8.66 -8.87 -0.19
C LEU A 28 9.40 -7.62 -0.68
N GLY A 29 9.70 -6.68 0.21
CA GLY A 29 10.42 -5.45 -0.11
C GLY A 29 10.47 -4.49 1.06
N ASP A 30 10.83 -3.24 0.78
CA ASP A 30 10.98 -2.19 1.80
C ASP A 30 10.53 -0.81 1.29
N SER A 31 10.38 0.14 2.22
CA SER A 31 9.88 1.49 1.94
C SER A 31 10.81 2.32 1.07
N ASN A 32 12.08 1.95 0.88
CA ASN A 32 12.96 2.67 -0.04
C ASN A 32 12.51 2.49 -1.49
N PHE A 33 11.74 1.44 -1.80
CA PHE A 33 11.17 1.15 -3.11
C PHE A 33 9.71 1.60 -3.25
N PHE A 34 9.18 2.32 -2.25
CA PHE A 34 7.84 2.88 -2.27
C PHE A 34 7.63 3.87 -3.41
N VAL A 35 6.47 3.78 -4.06
CA VAL A 35 6.03 4.73 -5.10
C VAL A 35 4.79 5.49 -4.62
N CYS A 36 3.73 4.77 -4.26
CA CYS A 36 2.48 5.37 -3.77
C CYS A 36 1.63 4.38 -2.98
N SER A 37 0.66 4.92 -2.23
CA SER A 37 -0.38 4.16 -1.53
C SER A 37 -1.75 4.68 -1.94
N GLN A 38 -2.73 3.79 -2.12
CA GLN A 38 -4.10 4.17 -2.46
C GLN A 38 -5.07 3.61 -1.43
N ALA A 39 -5.57 4.47 -0.55
CA ALA A 39 -6.38 4.08 0.59
C ALA A 39 -7.70 3.38 0.19
N GLN A 40 -8.35 3.86 -0.88
CA GLN A 40 -9.61 3.28 -1.38
C GLN A 40 -9.43 1.84 -1.89
N LEU A 41 -8.25 1.51 -2.43
CA LEU A 41 -7.93 0.17 -2.91
C LEU A 41 -7.22 -0.67 -1.85
N GLN A 42 -6.85 -0.08 -0.71
CA GLN A 42 -6.01 -0.72 0.31
C GLN A 42 -4.70 -1.30 -0.26
N THR A 43 -4.12 -0.61 -1.25
CA THR A 43 -2.90 -1.04 -1.93
C THR A 43 -1.71 -0.14 -1.65
N LEU A 44 -0.52 -0.74 -1.66
CA LEU A 44 0.76 -0.06 -1.79
C LEU A 44 1.43 -0.49 -3.09
N THR A 45 2.06 0.46 -3.78
CA THR A 45 2.83 0.23 -5.00
C THR A 45 4.32 0.40 -4.71
N LEU A 46 5.10 -0.61 -5.07
CA LEU A 46 6.57 -0.59 -5.01
C LEU A 46 7.13 -0.65 -6.43
N ARG A 47 8.28 -0.01 -6.65
CA ARG A 47 9.00 -0.09 -7.94
C ARG A 47 9.74 -1.42 -8.13
N GLY A 48 9.83 -2.25 -7.08
CA GLY A 48 10.45 -3.57 -7.11
C GLY A 48 10.09 -4.39 -5.87
N ALA A 49 10.04 -5.71 -6.03
CA ALA A 49 9.76 -6.68 -4.97
C ALA A 49 10.58 -7.97 -5.20
N SER A 50 10.79 -8.74 -4.13
CA SER A 50 11.51 -10.01 -4.14
C SER A 50 10.59 -11.15 -3.71
N SER A 51 10.97 -12.40 -4.04
CA SER A 51 10.25 -13.60 -3.59
C SER A 51 8.76 -13.64 -3.98
N VAL A 52 8.44 -13.04 -5.14
CA VAL A 52 7.10 -13.03 -5.74
C VAL A 52 7.15 -13.67 -7.12
N SER A 53 6.09 -14.39 -7.48
CA SER A 53 5.86 -14.89 -8.84
C SER A 53 4.73 -14.09 -9.47
N ILE A 54 4.92 -13.64 -10.72
CA ILE A 54 3.85 -12.99 -11.49
C ILE A 54 2.97 -14.09 -12.07
N ALA A 55 1.70 -14.11 -11.70
CA ALA A 55 0.71 -14.92 -12.39
C ALA A 55 0.28 -14.19 -13.68
N GLU A 56 0.26 -14.89 -14.81
CA GLU A 56 -0.08 -14.31 -16.12
C GLU A 56 -1.60 -14.10 -16.33
N GLU A 57 -2.41 -14.33 -15.29
CA GLU A 57 -3.86 -14.19 -15.39
C GLU A 57 -4.28 -12.71 -15.24
N THR A 58 -4.89 -12.17 -16.30
CA THR A 58 -5.43 -10.80 -16.28
C THR A 58 -6.86 -10.82 -15.79
N HIS A 59 -7.10 -10.25 -14.60
CA HIS A 59 -8.44 -10.03 -14.08
C HIS A 59 -8.85 -8.57 -14.29
N VAL A 60 -9.89 -8.34 -15.10
CA VAL A 60 -10.47 -7.00 -15.27
C VAL A 60 -11.57 -6.81 -14.23
N VAL A 61 -11.28 -6.03 -13.20
CA VAL A 61 -12.28 -5.66 -12.19
C VAL A 61 -13.11 -4.50 -12.75
N HIS A 62 -14.34 -4.78 -13.17
CA HIS A 62 -15.31 -3.76 -13.59
C HIS A 62 -15.87 -3.05 -12.34
N SER A 63 -15.13 -2.10 -11.77
CA SER A 63 -15.67 -1.17 -10.79
C SER A 63 -16.09 0.11 -11.49
N GLY A 64 -17.20 0.03 -12.23
CA GLY A 64 -17.86 1.17 -12.83
C GLY A 64 -19.34 0.89 -12.90
N ALA A 65 -20.13 1.55 -12.06
CA ALA A 65 -21.55 1.65 -12.31
C ALA A 65 -21.71 2.29 -13.69
N ALA A 66 -22.17 1.51 -14.67
CA ALA A 66 -22.77 2.07 -15.87
C ALA A 66 -24.05 2.79 -15.43
N GLN A 67 -23.93 4.06 -15.04
CA GLN A 67 -25.07 4.96 -14.94
C GLN A 67 -24.95 6.03 -16.01
N GLY A 68 -25.85 5.94 -16.99
CA GLY A 68 -26.33 7.06 -17.79
C GLY A 68 -25.65 7.26 -19.14
N TRP A 69 -26.42 7.01 -20.21
CA TRP A 69 -26.36 7.81 -21.42
C TRP A 69 -27.02 9.17 -21.17
#